data_AF-A0AA41WGM8-F1
#
_entry.id   AF-A0AA41WGM8-F1
#
_cell.length_a   1.000
_cell.length_b   1.000
_cell.length_c   1.000
_cell.angle_alpha   90.00
_cell.angle_beta   90.00
_cell.angle_gamma   90.00
#
_symmetry.space_group_name_H-M   'P 1'
#
loop_
_entity.id
_entity.type
_entity.pdbx_description
1 polymer ?
#
loop_
_entity_poly.entity_id
_entity_poly.type
_entity_poly.pdbx_seq_one_letter_code
_entity_poly.pdbx_strand_id
1 'polypeptide(L)' 'LRGTKREEVERGQVLAKPGTITPHTHFTGEVYVLSKEEGGRHTPFFNNYRPQFYFRTTDVTGAIELPKDKEMVM' A
#
# COMPACT_ATOMS: atom_id res chain seq x y z
N LEU A 1 11.97 22.35 -6.44
CA LEU A 1 11.30 22.44 -7.76
C LEU A 1 11.22 23.91 -8.13
N ARG A 2 11.74 24.32 -9.30
CA ARG A 2 11.76 25.75 -9.65
C ARG A 2 10.31 26.21 -9.89
N GLY A 3 9.85 27.18 -9.11
CA GLY A 3 8.54 27.81 -9.27
C GLY A 3 7.35 27.08 -8.62
N THR A 4 7.57 25.95 -7.93
CA THR A 4 6.51 25.20 -7.24
C THR A 4 6.38 25.67 -5.80
N LYS A 5 5.15 25.83 -5.31
CA LYS A 5 4.86 26.19 -3.92
C LYS A 5 4.88 24.97 -3.00
N ARG A 6 4.94 25.19 -1.69
CA ARG A 6 5.00 24.09 -0.72
C ARG A 6 3.72 23.26 -0.70
N GLU A 7 2.57 23.91 -0.87
CA GLU A 7 1.24 23.30 -0.90
C GLU A 7 0.94 22.49 -2.18
N GLU A 8 1.78 22.62 -3.21
CA GLU A 8 1.65 21.88 -4.46
C GLU A 8 2.38 20.52 -4.41
N VAL A 9 3.11 20.26 -3.33
CA VAL A 9 3.89 19.03 -3.13
C VAL A 9 3.64 18.48 -1.74
N GLU A 10 3.36 17.19 -1.67
CA GLU A 10 3.08 16.51 -0.40
C GLU A 10 3.92 15.25 -0.21
N ARG A 11 4.01 14.84 1.06
CA ARG A 11 4.68 13.60 1.44
C ARG A 11 3.96 12.42 0.79
N GLY A 12 4.73 11.53 0.17
CA GLY A 12 4.22 10.42 -0.63
C GLY A 12 4.45 10.56 -2.12
N GLN A 13 4.62 11.80 -2.60
CA GLN A 13 5.05 12.05 -3.97
C GLN A 13 6.54 11.76 -4.15
N VAL A 14 6.95 11.56 -5.40
CA VAL A 14 8.35 11.27 -5.78
C VAL A 14 8.83 12.19 -6.90
N LEU A 15 10.12 12.49 -6.91
CA LEU A 15 10.79 13.08 -8.08
C LEU A 15 11.32 11.94 -8.95
N ALA A 16 10.98 11.96 -10.23
CA ALA A 16 11.41 10.95 -11.19
C ALA A 16 11.77 11.59 -12.53
N LYS A 17 12.60 10.89 -13.33
CA LYS A 17 12.86 11.28 -14.70
C LYS A 17 11.52 11.29 -15.47
N PRO A 18 11.27 12.28 -16.34
CA PRO A 18 10.03 12.32 -17.11
C PRO A 18 9.77 11.01 -17.87
N GLY A 19 8.57 10.46 -17.72
CA GLY A 19 8.12 9.25 -18.41
C GLY A 19 8.60 7.91 -17.83
N THR A 20 9.36 7.88 -16.72
CA THR A 20 9.88 6.61 -16.18
C THR A 20 9.01 5.95 -15.12
N ILE A 21 8.04 6.66 -14.57
CA ILE A 21 7.10 6.12 -13.59
C ILE A 21 5.74 6.80 -13.76
N THR A 22 4.67 6.02 -13.60
CA THR A 22 3.28 6.48 -13.62
C THR A 22 2.60 6.11 -12.30
N PRO A 23 1.65 6.92 -11.81
CA PRO A 23 0.88 6.58 -10.61
C PRO A 23 -0.10 5.43 -10.90
N HIS A 24 -0.29 4.54 -9.92
CA HIS A 24 -1.23 3.43 -9.99
C HIS A 24 -2.03 3.33 -8.69
N THR A 25 -3.27 2.86 -8.79
CA THR A 25 -4.17 2.66 -7.63
C THR A 25 -4.58 1.19 -7.44
N HIS A 26 -4.30 0.35 -8.44
CA HIS A 26 -4.59 -1.09 -8.41
C HIS A 26 -3.33 -1.83 -8.83
N PHE A 27 -2.97 -2.86 -8.06
CA PHE A 27 -1.83 -3.72 -8.35
C PHE A 27 -2.07 -5.10 -7.72
N THR A 28 -1.37 -6.10 -8.25
CA THR A 28 -1.28 -7.42 -7.64
C THR A 28 0.11 -7.55 -7.04
N GLY A 29 0.20 -8.08 -5.82
CA GLY A 29 1.47 -8.28 -5.14
C GLY A 29 1.40 -9.46 -4.20
N GLU A 30 2.57 -10.00 -3.88
CA GLU A 30 2.73 -11.03 -2.87
C GLU A 30 3.07 -10.38 -1.54
N VAL A 31 2.45 -10.85 -0.47
CA VAL A 31 2.64 -10.32 0.88
C VAL A 31 2.89 -11.46 1.86
N TYR A 32 3.79 -11.22 2.79
CA TYR A 32 3.96 -12.04 3.98
C TYR A 32 3.20 -11.38 5.14
N VAL A 33 2.33 -12.13 5.80
CA VAL A 33 1.60 -11.65 6.97
C VAL A 33 2.32 -12.13 8.21
N LEU A 34 2.68 -11.18 9.09
CA LEU A 34 3.41 -11.46 10.32
C LEU A 34 2.58 -12.37 11.23
N SER A 35 3.24 -13.38 11.80
CA SER A 35 2.64 -14.23 12.82
C SER A 35 2.40 -13.45 14.12
N LYS A 36 1.62 -14.04 15.02
CA LYS A 36 1.40 -13.48 16.37
C LYS A 36 2.71 -13.30 17.14
N GLU A 37 3.63 -14.24 17.01
CA GLU A 37 4.96 -14.24 17.65
C GLU A 37 5.86 -13.12 17.09
N GLU A 38 5.64 -12.76 15.82
CA GLU A 38 6.29 -11.63 15.16
C GLU A 38 5.62 -10.28 15.46
N GLY A 39 4.62 -10.26 16.36
CA GLY A 39 3.85 -9.05 16.69
C GLY A 39 2.78 -8.69 15.66
N GLY A 40 2.41 -9.64 14.81
CA GLY A 40 1.35 -9.51 13.81
C GLY A 40 -0.05 -9.65 14.38
N ARG A 41 -0.98 -10.09 13.52
CA ARG A 41 -2.40 -10.16 13.88
C ARG A 41 -2.69 -11.39 14.75
N HIS A 42 -3.66 -11.25 15.65
CA HIS A 42 -4.20 -12.36 16.43
C HIS A 42 -5.39 -13.05 15.74
N THR A 43 -6.06 -12.34 14.85
CA THR A 43 -7.28 -12.79 14.17
C THR A 43 -7.14 -12.65 12.65
N PRO A 44 -7.73 -13.59 11.89
CA PRO A 44 -7.66 -13.55 10.44
C PRO A 44 -8.32 -12.29 9.88
N PHE A 45 -8.00 -11.98 8.62
CA PHE A 45 -8.71 -11.01 7.82
C PHE A 45 -9.22 -11.63 6.52
N PHE A 46 -10.26 -11.01 5.97
CA PHE A 46 -11.01 -11.48 4.80
C PHE A 46 -10.93 -10.46 3.66
N ASN A 47 -11.58 -10.77 2.54
CA ASN A 47 -11.80 -9.82 1.46
C ASN A 47 -12.37 -8.49 1.93
N ASN A 48 -11.96 -7.41 1.26
CA ASN A 48 -12.27 -6.02 1.60
C ASN A 48 -11.73 -5.59 2.99
N TYR A 49 -10.73 -6.29 3.53
CA TYR A 49 -9.91 -5.74 4.62
C TYR A 49 -9.20 -4.47 4.14
N ARG A 50 -9.27 -3.40 4.95
CA ARG A 50 -8.79 -2.05 4.59
C ARG A 50 -7.63 -1.56 5.46
N PRO A 51 -6.42 -2.11 5.32
CA PRO A 51 -5.25 -1.61 6.02
C PRO A 51 -4.71 -0.34 5.35
N GLN A 52 -3.77 0.31 6.03
CA GLN A 52 -2.89 1.30 5.43
C GLN A 52 -1.68 0.58 4.82
N PHE A 53 -1.34 0.94 3.59
CA PHE A 53 -0.18 0.43 2.88
C PHE A 53 0.91 1.51 2.89
N TYR A 54 2.05 1.18 3.47
CA TYR A 54 3.20 2.06 3.48
C TYR A 54 4.01 1.91 2.18
N PHE A 55 4.00 2.95 1.35
CA PHE A 55 4.81 3.04 0.14
C PHE A 55 5.84 4.14 0.27
N ARG A 56 7.09 3.74 0.55
CA ARG A 56 8.26 4.63 0.75
C ARG A 56 8.11 5.65 1.86
N THR A 57 7.26 6.65 1.70
CA THR A 57 7.07 7.74 2.67
C THR A 57 5.61 8.04 2.97
N THR A 58 4.65 7.38 2.31
CA THR A 58 3.22 7.61 2.53
C THR A 58 2.50 6.34 2.94
N ASP A 59 1.49 6.53 3.77
CA ASP A 59 0.50 5.53 4.14
C ASP A 59 -0.77 5.79 3.35
N VAL A 60 -1.20 4.80 2.56
CA VAL A 60 -2.41 4.90 1.74
C VAL A 60 -3.37 3.78 2.12
N THR A 61 -4.59 4.12 2.53
CA THR A 61 -5.63 3.12 2.79
C THR A 61 -6.03 2.45 1.48
N GLY A 62 -5.95 1.12 1.43
CA GLY A 62 -6.36 0.30 0.28
C GLY A 62 -7.31 -0.81 0.72
N ALA A 63 -8.01 -1.44 -0.22
CA ALA A 63 -8.81 -2.64 0.04
C ALA A 63 -8.11 -3.86 -0.55
N ILE A 64 -8.10 -4.98 0.18
CA ILE A 64 -7.52 -6.24 -0.29
C ILE A 64 -8.58 -7.11 -0.96
N GLU A 65 -8.24 -7.62 -2.13
CA GLU A 65 -8.93 -8.72 -2.80
C GLU A 65 -8.01 -9.95 -2.78
N LEU A 66 -8.46 -11.01 -2.13
CA LEU A 66 -7.78 -12.29 -2.02
C LEU A 66 -8.04 -13.15 -3.27
N PRO A 67 -7.11 -14.04 -3.63
CA PRO A 67 -7.31 -15.05 -4.66
C PRO A 67 -8.58 -15.87 -4.42
N LYS A 68 -9.21 -16.37 -5.49
CA LYS A 68 -10.48 -17.12 -5.43
C LYS A 68 -10.43 -18.38 -4.56
N ASP A 69 -9.24 -18.95 -4.38
CA ASP A 69 -8.97 -20.14 -3.56
C ASP A 69 -8.67 -19.82 -2.09
N LYS A 70 -8.66 -18.54 -1.69
CA LYS A 70 -8.39 -18.10 -0.32
C LYS A 70 -9.54 -17.28 0.24
N GLU A 71 -10.26 -17.86 1.19
CA GLU A 71 -11.33 -17.15 1.90
C GLU A 71 -10.79 -16.19 2.98
N MET A 72 -9.65 -16.53 3.61
CA MET A 72 -9.06 -15.73 4.69
C MET A 72 -7.53 -15.87 4.76
N VAL A 73 -6.89 -14.91 5.44
CA VAL A 73 -5.45 -14.90 5.74
C VAL A 73 -5.27 -14.61 7.24
N MET A 74 -4.31 -15.30 7.88
CA MET A 74 -3.92 -15.11 9.28
C MET A 74 -2.80 -14.09 9.41
#